data_AF-A0A959RNI6-F1
#
_entry.id   AF-A0A959RNI6-F1
#
_cell.length_a   1.000
_cell.length_b   1.000
_cell.length_c   1.000
_cell.angle_alpha   90.00
_cell.angle_beta   90.00
_cell.angle_gamma   90.00
#
_symmetry.space_group_name_H-M   'P 1'
#
loop_
_entity.id
_entity.type
_entity.pdbx_description
1 polymer ?
#
loop_
_entity_poly.entity_id
_entity_poly.type
_entity_poly.pdbx_seq_one_letter_code
_entity_poly.pdbx_strand_id
1 'polypeptide(L)'
;HWPDFFIILTLLIANVLIGFLEERQANNAIQALKAKLAKQAKVRRDGKWTTLDAAALVTGDVIHIRLGDIVPADVTILNDTAIEVDQSALTGESLPVTHAKGEAVYSGSIIRQGETDALVTATGSLTYFGKTAKLVEEAHTVSHFQKAVLKIGNYLIVLALILVAFIVGIALLRGDKLLTTLQFALVLTVAAIPVAMPTVLSVTMAVGAKLLAKMKAIVSKLVSIEELAGMDILCTDKTGTLTQNNLTIGTPFTLNNNPDETILLAALASRQESNDTIDNAVIAAVKDKAALQDYTIKDFTPFDPVHKRTSATVTNKAGQVFRVCKGASQVIIAMTNLTATEKEAVDKTINEFAAKGYRSLGVARAAEKDQWKFVGILPMFDPPRADAKTTIATAFEMGVNVKMITGDAQAIARETAKELGMRENILDTSTLGSDGKNISPATIEAIEKADGFAQVFPEHKFEIISVLQNNGHNVG
;
A
#
# COMPACT_ATOMS: atom_id res chain seq x y z
N HIS A 1 18.68 -50.05 33.18
CA HIS A 1 19.25 -48.79 32.66
C HIS A 1 18.36 -47.60 33.03
N TRP A 2 18.18 -47.35 34.32
CA TRP A 2 17.45 -46.18 34.82
C TRP A 2 18.20 -44.84 34.62
N PRO A 3 19.55 -44.78 34.72
CA PRO A 3 20.28 -43.54 34.49
C PRO A 3 20.08 -42.97 33.08
N ASP A 4 20.20 -43.81 32.05
CA ASP A 4 20.03 -43.40 30.64
C ASP A 4 18.62 -42.87 30.38
N PHE A 5 17.60 -43.49 30.98
CA PHE A 5 16.22 -43.00 30.91
C PHE A 5 16.07 -41.60 31.51
N PHE A 6 16.60 -41.37 32.71
CA PHE A 6 16.52 -40.06 33.36
C PHE A 6 17.34 -38.99 32.62
N ILE A 7 18.47 -39.35 32.02
CA ILE A 7 19.28 -38.44 31.18
C ILE A 7 18.46 -37.99 29.95
N ILE A 8 17.89 -38.93 29.20
CA ILE A 8 17.10 -38.62 28.00
C ILE A 8 15.84 -37.82 28.39
N LEU A 9 15.14 -38.21 29.45
CA LEU A 9 13.94 -37.53 29.92
C LEU A 9 14.25 -36.08 30.34
N THR A 10 15.34 -35.86 31.08
CA THR A 10 15.76 -34.52 31.50
C THR A 10 16.12 -33.66 30.30
N LEU A 11 16.84 -34.22 29.32
CA LEU A 11 17.21 -33.53 28.09
C LEU A 11 15.96 -33.12 27.28
N LEU A 12 14.99 -34.03 27.14
CA LEU A 12 13.73 -33.74 26.44
C LEU A 12 12.90 -32.66 27.16
N ILE A 13 12.77 -32.75 28.49
CA ILE A 13 12.05 -31.74 29.28
C ILE A 13 12.74 -30.38 29.17
N ALA A 14 14.06 -30.33 29.27
CA ALA A 14 14.81 -29.09 29.12
C ALA A 14 14.60 -28.47 27.73
N ASN A 15 14.63 -29.30 26.67
CA ASN A 15 14.40 -28.84 25.30
C ASN A 15 12.97 -28.29 25.11
N VAL A 16 11.96 -28.98 25.64
CA VAL A 16 10.56 -28.53 25.61
C VAL A 16 10.37 -27.23 26.40
N LEU A 17 10.97 -27.11 27.58
CA LEU A 17 10.87 -25.90 28.40
C LEU A 17 11.52 -24.70 27.73
N ILE A 18 12.74 -24.87 27.20
CA ILE A 18 13.44 -23.83 26.45
C ILE A 18 12.59 -23.44 25.24
N GLY A 19 12.12 -24.42 24.47
CA GLY A 19 11.27 -24.20 23.31
C GLY A 19 9.99 -23.42 23.62
N PHE A 20 9.30 -23.79 24.69
CA PHE A 20 8.08 -23.13 25.14
C PHE A 20 8.33 -21.68 25.59
N LEU A 21 9.41 -21.44 26.35
CA LEU A 21 9.76 -20.10 26.81
C LEU A 21 10.11 -19.18 25.64
N GLU A 22 10.88 -19.70 24.69
CA GLU A 22 11.26 -19.03 23.45
C GLU A 22 10.03 -18.67 22.59
N GLU A 23 9.14 -19.63 22.36
CA GLU A 23 7.94 -19.44 21.56
C GLU A 23 6.98 -18.42 22.20
N ARG A 24 6.81 -18.48 23.52
CA ARG A 24 5.98 -17.50 24.25
C ARG A 24 6.53 -16.08 24.13
N GLN A 25 7.85 -15.90 24.20
CA GLN A 25 8.47 -14.58 24.03
C GLN A 25 8.28 -14.05 22.61
N ALA A 26 8.45 -14.90 21.60
CA ALA A 26 8.19 -14.55 20.20
C ALA A 26 6.74 -14.10 19.98
N ASN A 27 5.76 -14.89 20.46
CA ASN A 27 4.34 -14.57 20.32
C ASN A 27 3.94 -13.25 20.99
N ASN A 28 4.45 -12.97 22.20
CA ASN A 28 4.19 -11.70 22.87
C ASN A 28 4.74 -10.50 22.08
N ALA A 29 5.93 -10.65 21.48
CA ALA A 29 6.53 -9.59 20.66
C ALA A 29 5.69 -9.33 19.40
N ILE A 30 5.18 -10.37 18.75
CA ILE A 30 4.30 -10.26 17.57
C ILE A 30 2.99 -9.57 17.94
N GLN A 31 2.35 -9.92 19.06
CA GLN A 31 1.10 -9.29 19.48
C GLN A 31 1.26 -7.78 19.73
N ALA A 32 2.34 -7.37 20.42
CA ALA A 32 2.65 -5.96 20.63
C ALA A 32 2.89 -5.22 19.31
N LEU A 33 3.43 -5.91 18.29
CA LEU A 33 3.65 -5.35 16.97
C LEU A 33 2.33 -5.20 16.18
N LYS A 34 1.45 -6.22 16.22
CA LYS A 34 0.11 -6.18 15.62
C LYS A 34 -0.74 -5.03 16.18
N ALA A 35 -0.66 -4.76 17.47
CA ALA A 35 -1.38 -3.64 18.10
C ALA A 35 -0.97 -2.27 17.50
N LYS A 36 0.25 -2.12 16.98
CA LYS A 36 0.70 -0.88 16.31
C LYS A 36 0.23 -0.76 14.86
N LEU A 37 -0.20 -1.85 14.24
CA LEU A 37 -0.73 -1.90 12.88
C LEU A 37 -2.26 -1.74 12.85
N ALA A 38 -2.90 -1.58 14.01
CA ALA A 38 -4.33 -1.51 14.10
C ALA A 38 -4.86 -0.31 13.30
N LYS A 39 -5.83 -0.57 12.42
CA LYS A 39 -6.42 0.44 11.54
C LYS A 39 -7.14 1.47 12.41
N GLN A 40 -7.08 2.75 12.03
CA GLN A 40 -7.82 3.80 12.74
C GLN A 40 -9.13 4.14 12.00
N ALA A 41 -10.14 4.56 12.76
CA ALA A 41 -11.43 5.01 12.25
C ALA A 41 -11.82 6.36 12.87
N LYS A 42 -12.39 7.26 12.07
CA LYS A 42 -13.00 8.50 12.57
C LYS A 42 -14.43 8.20 13.01
N VAL A 43 -14.70 8.41 14.30
CA VAL A 43 -16.00 8.19 14.91
C VAL A 43 -16.54 9.46 15.54
N ARG A 44 -17.85 9.63 15.52
CA ARG A 44 -18.57 10.70 16.19
C ARG A 44 -19.12 10.19 17.51
N ARG A 45 -18.52 10.63 18.62
CA ARG A 45 -19.01 10.37 19.99
C ARG A 45 -19.20 11.71 20.71
N ASP A 46 -20.27 11.84 21.48
CA ASP A 46 -20.65 13.09 22.17
C ASP A 46 -20.71 14.33 21.24
N GLY A 47 -21.15 14.12 20.00
CA GLY A 47 -21.26 15.15 18.98
C GLY A 47 -19.94 15.61 18.35
N LYS A 48 -18.78 15.13 18.83
CA LYS A 48 -17.45 15.48 18.31
C LYS A 48 -16.84 14.34 17.51
N TRP A 49 -16.11 14.69 16.46
CA TRP A 49 -15.33 13.75 15.67
C TRP A 49 -14.01 13.44 16.38
N THR A 50 -13.74 12.17 16.60
CA THR A 50 -12.53 11.65 17.24
C THR A 50 -11.98 10.48 16.45
N THR A 51 -10.66 10.32 16.43
CA THR A 51 -10.01 9.17 15.79
C THR A 51 -9.73 8.10 16.85
N LEU A 52 -10.21 6.89 16.62
CA LEU A 52 -10.01 5.74 17.50
C LEU A 52 -9.42 4.56 16.71
N ASP A 53 -8.90 3.57 17.42
CA ASP A 53 -8.60 2.26 16.84
C ASP A 53 -9.90 1.61 16.34
N ALA A 54 -9.89 1.05 15.14
CA ALA A 54 -11.00 0.30 14.57
C ALA A 54 -11.43 -0.86 15.47
N ALA A 55 -10.51 -1.44 16.26
CA ALA A 55 -10.83 -2.47 17.25
C ALA A 55 -11.70 -1.95 18.41
N ALA A 56 -11.73 -0.63 18.65
CA ALA A 56 -12.53 0.02 19.69
C ALA A 56 -13.92 0.47 19.19
N LEU A 57 -14.25 0.22 17.92
CA LEU A 57 -15.58 0.50 17.37
C LEU A 57 -16.62 -0.44 17.97
N VAL A 58 -17.79 0.13 18.24
CA VAL A 58 -18.95 -0.62 18.73
C VAL A 58 -20.14 -0.39 17.81
N THR A 59 -21.07 -1.36 17.78
CA THR A 59 -22.36 -1.18 17.10
C THR A 59 -23.08 0.06 17.62
N GLY A 60 -23.59 0.89 16.71
CA GLY A 60 -24.22 2.17 17.01
C GLY A 60 -23.30 3.39 16.91
N ASP A 61 -21.98 3.19 16.75
CA ASP A 61 -21.07 4.28 16.44
C ASP A 61 -21.39 4.88 15.05
N VAL A 62 -21.29 6.20 14.91
CA VAL A 62 -21.34 6.88 13.61
C VAL A 62 -19.92 7.15 13.15
N ILE A 63 -19.54 6.60 12.01
CA ILE A 63 -18.22 6.78 11.42
C ILE A 63 -18.30 7.62 10.15
N HIS A 64 -17.21 8.29 9.81
CA HIS A 64 -17.06 9.00 8.55
C HIS A 64 -16.16 8.20 7.62
N ILE A 65 -16.64 7.89 6.42
CA ILE A 65 -15.92 7.12 5.40
C ILE A 65 -15.77 7.96 4.13
N ARG A 66 -14.57 7.93 3.55
CA ARG A 66 -14.22 8.70 2.34
C ARG A 66 -13.48 7.86 1.33
N LEU A 67 -13.33 8.39 0.12
CA LEU A 67 -12.51 7.83 -0.96
C LEU A 67 -11.17 7.25 -0.44
N GLY A 68 -10.94 5.96 -0.72
CA GLY A 68 -9.74 5.24 -0.36
C GLY A 68 -9.74 4.62 1.04
N ASP A 69 -10.69 4.97 1.90
CA ASP A 69 -10.80 4.31 3.20
C ASP A 69 -11.26 2.86 3.03
N ILE A 70 -10.69 1.97 3.85
CA ILE A 70 -11.17 0.60 4.01
C ILE A 70 -12.23 0.64 5.11
N VAL A 71 -13.43 0.15 4.79
CA VAL A 71 -14.55 0.16 5.73
C VAL A 71 -14.21 -0.76 6.92
N PRO A 72 -14.14 -0.25 8.17
CA PRO A 72 -13.59 -0.98 9.31
C PRO A 72 -14.57 -1.99 9.93
N ALA A 73 -15.87 -1.84 9.65
CA ALA A 73 -16.97 -2.58 10.24
C ALA A 73 -18.11 -2.68 9.21
N ASP A 74 -19.11 -3.54 9.43
CA ASP A 74 -20.30 -3.46 8.60
C ASP A 74 -21.09 -2.22 9.02
N VAL A 75 -21.53 -1.42 8.04
CA VAL A 75 -22.15 -0.13 8.27
C VAL A 75 -23.39 0.08 7.40
N THR A 76 -24.23 1.03 7.78
CA THR A 76 -25.38 1.50 6.99
C THR A 76 -25.23 2.99 6.70
N ILE A 77 -25.40 3.38 5.43
CA ILE A 77 -25.20 4.77 4.99
C ILE A 77 -26.29 5.68 5.55
N LEU A 78 -25.89 6.82 6.13
CA LEU A 78 -26.81 7.80 6.72
C LEU A 78 -27.13 8.98 5.80
N ASN A 79 -26.16 9.46 5.01
CA ASN A 79 -26.35 10.64 4.16
C ASN A 79 -26.95 10.29 2.80
N ASP A 80 -27.62 11.26 2.16
CA ASP A 80 -28.24 11.11 0.83
C ASP A 80 -27.23 11.09 -0.34
N THR A 81 -25.92 11.18 -0.06
CA THR A 81 -24.86 11.05 -1.05
C THR A 81 -24.59 9.59 -1.36
N ALA A 82 -24.81 9.21 -2.63
CA ALA A 82 -24.41 7.90 -3.12
C ALA A 82 -22.87 7.78 -3.17
N ILE A 83 -22.37 6.61 -2.82
CA ILE A 83 -20.95 6.28 -2.85
C ILE A 83 -20.72 5.04 -3.72
N GLU A 84 -19.58 4.95 -4.39
CA GLU A 84 -19.18 3.71 -5.08
C GLU A 84 -18.24 2.93 -4.19
N VAL A 85 -18.54 1.64 -4.03
CA VAL A 85 -17.81 0.75 -3.14
C VAL A 85 -17.31 -0.45 -3.93
N ASP A 86 -16.01 -0.69 -3.82
CA ASP A 86 -15.39 -1.91 -4.31
C ASP A 86 -15.52 -3.01 -3.25
N GLN A 87 -16.27 -4.05 -3.63
CA GLN A 87 -16.48 -5.25 -2.84
C GLN A 87 -15.74 -6.47 -3.43
N SER A 88 -14.78 -6.28 -4.34
CA SER A 88 -14.03 -7.37 -4.99
C SER A 88 -13.36 -8.32 -3.99
N ALA A 89 -12.87 -7.80 -2.86
CA ALA A 89 -12.29 -8.61 -1.79
C ALA A 89 -13.29 -9.57 -1.10
N LEU A 90 -14.59 -9.32 -1.27
CA LEU A 90 -15.70 -10.01 -0.62
C LEU A 90 -16.53 -10.87 -1.58
N THR A 91 -16.85 -10.31 -2.74
CA THR A 91 -17.73 -10.94 -3.74
C THR A 91 -16.96 -11.54 -4.91
N GLY A 92 -15.69 -11.15 -5.11
CA GLY A 92 -14.90 -11.50 -6.28
C GLY A 92 -15.30 -10.74 -7.55
N GLU A 93 -16.27 -9.82 -7.47
CA GLU A 93 -16.69 -8.98 -8.60
C GLU A 93 -15.88 -7.68 -8.61
N SER A 94 -15.22 -7.40 -9.73
CA SER A 94 -14.27 -6.28 -9.83
C SER A 94 -14.91 -4.91 -10.04
N LEU A 95 -16.20 -4.86 -10.38
CA LEU A 95 -16.89 -3.59 -10.64
C LEU A 95 -17.38 -2.97 -9.33
N PRO A 96 -17.05 -1.69 -9.06
CA PRO A 96 -17.61 -0.97 -7.92
C PRO A 96 -19.14 -0.92 -8.01
N VAL A 97 -19.79 -1.09 -6.86
CA VAL A 97 -21.25 -1.03 -6.74
C VAL A 97 -21.64 0.29 -6.08
N THR A 98 -22.60 0.98 -6.65
CA THR A 98 -23.15 2.21 -6.07
C THR A 98 -24.07 1.87 -4.90
N HIS A 99 -23.82 2.49 -3.76
CA HIS A 99 -24.66 2.39 -2.58
C HIS A 99 -25.30 3.72 -2.22
N ALA A 100 -26.59 3.67 -1.88
CA ALA A 100 -27.39 4.81 -1.47
C ALA A 100 -27.73 4.79 0.03
N LYS A 101 -28.37 5.85 0.50
CA LYS A 101 -28.82 5.97 1.89
C LYS A 101 -29.65 4.77 2.35
N GLY A 102 -29.35 4.26 3.53
CA GLY A 102 -30.03 3.11 4.12
C GLY A 102 -29.50 1.75 3.65
N GLU A 103 -28.61 1.72 2.65
CA GLU A 103 -27.98 0.47 2.21
C GLU A 103 -26.78 0.12 3.09
N ALA A 104 -26.50 -1.19 3.15
CA ALA A 104 -25.39 -1.73 3.91
C ALA A 104 -24.10 -1.75 3.09
N VAL A 105 -23.00 -1.40 3.73
CA VAL A 105 -21.64 -1.53 3.21
C VAL A 105 -20.85 -2.41 4.17
N TYR A 106 -20.13 -3.38 3.62
CA TYR A 106 -19.48 -4.41 4.42
C TYR A 106 -18.04 -4.06 4.80
N SER A 107 -17.60 -4.58 5.94
CA SER A 107 -16.21 -4.46 6.38
C SER A 107 -15.23 -5.05 5.36
N GLY A 108 -14.10 -4.38 5.14
CA GLY A 108 -13.10 -4.78 4.16
C GLY A 108 -13.34 -4.26 2.74
N SER A 109 -14.52 -3.72 2.44
CA SER A 109 -14.76 -2.97 1.21
C SER A 109 -13.96 -1.68 1.14
N ILE A 110 -13.68 -1.19 -0.07
CA ILE A 110 -12.91 0.03 -0.32
C ILE A 110 -13.80 1.07 -0.99
N ILE A 111 -13.82 2.29 -0.45
CA ILE A 111 -14.57 3.38 -1.08
C ILE A 111 -13.83 3.86 -2.33
N ARG A 112 -14.47 3.70 -3.50
CA ARG A 112 -13.93 4.11 -4.81
C ARG A 112 -14.42 5.48 -5.26
N GLN A 113 -15.55 5.95 -4.73
CA GLN A 113 -16.06 7.28 -5.00
C GLN A 113 -16.94 7.82 -3.86
N GLY A 114 -16.83 9.12 -3.62
CA GLY A 114 -17.68 9.86 -2.67
C GLY A 114 -17.19 9.83 -1.22
N GLU A 115 -17.96 10.50 -0.37
CA GLU A 115 -17.76 10.55 1.08
C GLU A 115 -19.13 10.55 1.77
N THR A 116 -19.25 9.86 2.91
CA THR A 116 -20.52 9.75 3.62
C THR A 116 -20.32 9.40 5.10
N ASP A 117 -21.33 9.72 5.92
CA ASP A 117 -21.42 9.24 7.30
C ASP A 117 -22.20 7.93 7.30
N ALA A 118 -21.75 6.98 8.11
CA ALA A 118 -22.35 5.65 8.19
C ALA A 118 -22.46 5.18 9.64
N LEU A 119 -23.54 4.45 9.94
CA LEU A 119 -23.80 3.84 11.24
C LEU A 119 -23.23 2.43 11.30
N VAL A 120 -22.43 2.12 12.30
CA VAL A 120 -21.88 0.77 12.51
C VAL A 120 -22.98 -0.20 12.94
N THR A 121 -23.18 -1.26 12.16
CA THR A 121 -24.18 -2.30 12.42
C THR A 121 -23.58 -3.58 13.00
N ALA A 122 -22.39 -4.00 12.54
CA ALA A 122 -21.67 -5.14 13.11
C ALA A 122 -20.16 -4.90 13.12
N THR A 123 -19.46 -5.49 14.10
CA THR A 123 -18.00 -5.38 14.27
C THR A 123 -17.33 -6.74 14.45
N GLY A 124 -16.02 -6.81 14.19
CA GLY A 124 -15.19 -7.99 14.43
C GLY A 124 -15.67 -9.25 13.69
N SER A 125 -15.81 -10.35 14.42
CA SER A 125 -16.21 -11.65 13.85
C SER A 125 -17.68 -11.74 13.44
N LEU A 126 -18.50 -10.76 13.82
CA LEU A 126 -19.93 -10.70 13.47
C LEU A 126 -20.17 -10.06 12.10
N THR A 127 -19.16 -9.38 11.55
CA THR A 127 -19.26 -8.78 10.22
C THR A 127 -19.37 -9.85 9.14
N TYR A 128 -19.85 -9.46 7.96
CA TYR A 128 -19.92 -10.35 6.81
C TYR A 128 -18.53 -10.90 6.45
N PHE A 129 -17.51 -10.04 6.38
CA PHE A 129 -16.11 -10.46 6.19
C PHE A 129 -15.60 -11.31 7.35
N GLY A 130 -15.92 -10.97 8.60
CA GLY A 130 -15.46 -11.71 9.78
C GLY A 130 -15.98 -13.14 9.82
N LYS A 131 -17.21 -13.35 9.37
CA LYS A 131 -17.82 -14.69 9.24
C LYS A 131 -17.16 -15.53 8.16
N THR A 132 -16.80 -14.93 7.02
CA THR A 132 -16.15 -15.64 5.92
C THR A 132 -14.66 -15.85 6.18
N ALA A 133 -13.94 -14.86 6.72
CA ALA A 133 -12.53 -14.94 7.05
C ALA A 133 -12.22 -16.02 8.09
N LYS A 134 -13.11 -16.22 9.09
CA LYS A 134 -12.98 -17.30 10.08
C LYS A 134 -13.00 -18.70 9.44
N LEU A 135 -13.58 -18.85 8.25
CA LEU A 135 -13.58 -20.10 7.48
C LEU A 135 -12.30 -20.29 6.66
N VAL A 136 -11.50 -19.25 6.44
CA VAL A 136 -10.27 -19.24 5.62
C VAL A 136 -8.99 -19.16 6.46
N GLU A 137 -9.10 -18.79 7.75
CA GLU A 137 -7.98 -18.59 8.69
C GLU A 137 -7.17 -19.87 9.02
N GLU A 138 -7.53 -21.03 8.45
CA GLU A 138 -6.79 -22.30 8.60
C GLU A 138 -5.54 -22.41 7.69
N ALA A 139 -5.34 -21.49 6.75
CA ALA A 139 -4.18 -21.52 5.87
C ALA A 139 -2.94 -20.83 6.49
N HIS A 140 -2.24 -21.51 7.40
CA HIS A 140 -0.90 -21.08 7.84
C HIS A 140 0.09 -21.17 6.67
N THR A 141 0.59 -20.02 6.19
CA THR A 141 1.61 -19.97 5.15
C THR A 141 2.99 -20.24 5.75
N VAL A 142 3.54 -21.43 5.51
CA VAL A 142 4.91 -21.82 5.88
C VAL A 142 5.91 -21.17 4.91
N SER A 143 6.96 -20.55 5.43
CA SER A 143 7.99 -19.86 4.64
C SER A 143 8.75 -20.81 3.70
N HIS A 144 9.34 -20.28 2.63
CA HIS A 144 10.15 -21.04 1.69
C HIS A 144 11.42 -21.61 2.35
N PHE A 145 12.12 -20.80 3.13
CA PHE A 145 13.28 -21.22 3.93
C PHE A 145 12.87 -22.22 5.00
N GLN A 146 11.74 -22.03 5.68
CA GLN A 146 11.24 -22.99 6.66
C GLN A 146 10.99 -24.36 6.01
N LYS A 147 10.40 -24.39 4.80
CA LYS A 147 10.27 -25.63 4.02
C LYS A 147 11.62 -26.23 3.65
N ALA A 148 12.58 -25.42 3.20
CA ALA A 148 13.93 -25.87 2.85
C ALA A 148 14.66 -26.47 4.06
N VAL A 149 14.58 -25.80 5.21
CA VAL A 149 15.18 -26.22 6.47
C VAL A 149 14.54 -27.50 7.00
N LEU A 150 13.21 -27.63 6.95
CA LEU A 150 12.51 -28.87 7.28
C LEU A 150 12.89 -30.02 6.32
N LYS A 151 13.13 -29.72 5.04
CA LYS A 151 13.62 -30.72 4.07
C LYS A 151 15.02 -31.22 4.42
N ILE A 152 15.92 -30.33 4.86
CA ILE A 152 17.24 -30.71 5.38
C ILE A 152 17.07 -31.58 6.63
N GLY A 153 16.21 -31.18 7.57
CA GLY A 153 15.91 -31.97 8.77
C GLY A 153 15.42 -33.38 8.43
N ASN A 154 14.47 -33.50 7.50
CA ASN A 154 13.98 -34.79 7.03
C ASN A 154 15.08 -35.62 6.35
N TYR A 155 15.95 -34.99 5.57
CA TYR A 155 17.10 -35.67 4.96
C TYR A 155 18.05 -36.24 6.02
N LEU A 156 18.36 -35.47 7.07
CA LEU A 156 19.19 -35.93 8.19
C LEU A 156 18.53 -37.08 8.97
N ILE A 157 17.21 -37.03 9.17
CA ILE A 157 16.47 -38.12 9.81
C ILE A 157 16.54 -39.40 8.97
N VAL A 158 16.30 -39.31 7.66
CA VAL A 158 16.39 -40.47 6.75
C VAL A 158 17.81 -41.05 6.76
N LEU A 159 18.83 -40.20 6.67
CA LEU A 159 20.23 -40.62 6.74
C LEU A 159 20.54 -41.33 8.07
N ALA A 160 20.07 -40.79 9.20
CA ALA A 160 20.25 -41.39 10.51
C ALA A 160 19.54 -42.75 10.62
N LEU A 161 18.33 -42.89 10.08
CA LEU A 161 17.61 -44.17 10.05
C LEU A 161 18.33 -45.22 9.20
N ILE A 162 18.90 -44.84 8.06
CA ILE A 162 19.71 -45.73 7.23
C ILE A 162 20.96 -46.19 8.01
N LEU A 163 21.64 -45.26 8.69
CA LEU A 163 22.82 -45.58 9.49
C LEU A 163 22.48 -46.49 10.67
N VAL A 164 21.37 -46.22 11.37
CA VAL A 164 20.85 -47.07 12.45
C VAL A 164 20.53 -48.47 11.93
N ALA A 165 19.81 -48.59 10.81
CA ALA A 165 19.49 -49.88 10.21
C ALA A 165 20.75 -50.67 9.83
N PHE A 166 21.76 -49.98 9.28
CA PHE A 166 23.05 -50.57 8.94
C PHE A 166 23.80 -51.07 10.17
N ILE A 167 23.88 -50.27 11.24
CA ILE A 167 24.53 -50.64 12.50
C ILE A 167 23.83 -51.83 13.15
N VAL A 168 22.50 -51.79 13.23
CA VAL A 168 21.69 -52.90 13.78
C VAL A 168 21.89 -54.17 12.96
N GLY A 169 21.90 -54.07 11.63
CA GLY A 169 22.16 -55.20 10.74
C GLY A 169 23.52 -55.86 10.99
N ILE A 170 24.60 -55.06 11.08
CA ILE A 170 25.94 -55.58 11.38
C ILE A 170 26.02 -56.18 12.79
N ALA A 171 25.43 -55.51 13.78
CA ALA A 171 25.44 -55.99 15.16
C ALA A 171 24.73 -57.34 15.32
N LEU A 172 23.62 -57.54 14.59
CA LEU A 172 22.92 -58.82 14.51
C LEU A 172 23.78 -59.90 13.86
N LEU A 173 24.49 -59.58 12.77
CA LEU A 173 25.41 -60.52 12.12
C LEU A 173 26.61 -60.89 13.00
N ARG A 174 27.06 -59.98 13.87
CA ARG A 174 28.16 -60.18 14.82
C ARG A 174 27.76 -60.98 16.07
N GLY A 175 26.45 -61.10 16.33
CA GLY A 175 25.93 -61.74 17.54
C GLY A 175 25.98 -60.85 18.79
N ASP A 176 26.01 -59.53 18.61
CA ASP A 176 26.00 -58.57 19.72
C ASP A 176 24.66 -58.63 20.49
N LYS A 177 24.67 -58.20 21.76
CA LYS A 177 23.46 -58.18 22.59
C LYS A 177 22.44 -57.18 22.02
N LEU A 178 21.26 -57.68 21.63
CA LEU A 178 20.19 -56.87 21.03
C LEU A 178 19.84 -55.61 21.85
N LEU A 179 19.84 -55.73 23.18
CA LEU A 179 19.45 -54.66 24.08
C LEU A 179 20.43 -53.48 24.06
N THR A 180 21.74 -53.74 23.94
CA THR A 180 22.77 -52.69 23.83
C THR A 180 22.74 -52.03 22.45
N THR A 181 22.47 -52.80 21.39
CA THR A 181 22.34 -52.28 20.03
C THR A 181 21.12 -51.36 19.88
N LEU A 182 19.98 -51.75 20.46
CA LEU A 182 18.76 -50.92 20.47
C LEU A 182 18.93 -49.63 21.28
N GLN A 183 19.67 -49.67 22.39
CA GLN A 183 20.02 -48.46 23.15
C GLN A 183 20.88 -47.50 22.33
N PHE A 184 21.92 -48.01 21.65
CA PHE A 184 22.77 -47.20 20.79
C PHE A 184 21.97 -46.59 19.62
N ALA A 185 21.09 -47.38 19.00
CA ALA A 185 20.17 -46.91 17.97
C ALA A 185 19.27 -45.77 18.47
N LEU A 186 18.66 -45.91 19.66
CA LEU A 186 17.81 -44.89 20.27
C LEU A 186 18.57 -43.58 20.50
N VAL A 187 19.78 -43.66 21.07
CA VAL A 187 20.62 -42.47 21.32
C VAL A 187 20.97 -41.76 20.02
N LEU A 188 21.37 -42.52 18.99
CA LEU A 188 21.71 -41.97 17.67
C LEU A 188 20.49 -41.31 17.00
N THR A 189 19.31 -41.93 17.08
CA THR A 189 18.08 -41.36 16.53
C THR A 189 17.69 -40.06 17.23
N VAL A 190 17.71 -40.02 18.57
CA VAL A 190 17.39 -38.80 19.32
C VAL A 190 18.39 -37.68 19.04
N ALA A 191 19.69 -38.01 18.92
CA ALA A 191 20.72 -37.03 18.60
C ALA A 191 20.62 -36.46 17.17
N ALA A 192 20.04 -37.21 16.23
CA ALA A 192 19.93 -36.81 14.83
C ALA A 192 18.73 -35.91 14.51
N ILE A 193 17.68 -35.89 15.34
CA ILE A 193 16.47 -35.09 15.09
C ILE A 193 16.74 -33.64 15.52
N PRO A 194 16.71 -32.65 14.60
CA PRO A 194 16.99 -31.26 14.93
C PRO A 194 15.75 -30.56 15.52
N VAL A 195 15.30 -31.01 16.70
CA VAL A 195 14.04 -30.53 17.34
C VAL A 195 14.04 -29.01 17.57
N ALA A 196 15.20 -28.41 17.85
CA ALA A 196 15.32 -26.99 18.16
C ALA A 196 15.20 -26.06 16.93
N MET A 197 15.32 -26.61 15.72
CA MET A 197 15.46 -25.83 14.49
C MET A 197 14.25 -24.92 14.18
N PRO A 198 12.98 -25.38 14.26
CA PRO A 198 11.82 -24.50 14.06
C PRO A 198 11.75 -23.36 15.08
N THR A 199 12.09 -23.65 16.34
CA THR A 199 12.06 -22.66 17.43
C THR A 199 13.11 -21.58 17.22
N VAL A 200 14.35 -21.96 16.93
CA VAL A 200 15.46 -21.02 16.68
C VAL A 200 15.11 -20.05 15.54
N LEU A 201 14.47 -20.54 14.48
CA LEU A 201 14.02 -19.68 13.38
C LEU A 201 12.94 -18.69 13.81
N SER A 202 11.91 -19.18 14.51
CA SER A 202 10.83 -18.33 15.03
C SER A 202 11.34 -17.23 15.95
N VAL A 203 12.25 -17.56 16.87
CA VAL A 203 12.88 -16.60 17.79
C VAL A 203 13.71 -15.58 17.02
N THR A 204 14.55 -16.03 16.08
CA THR A 204 15.43 -15.15 15.30
C THR A 204 14.59 -14.15 14.49
N MET A 205 13.52 -14.61 13.85
CA MET A 205 12.58 -13.74 13.12
C MET A 205 11.87 -12.75 14.05
N ALA A 206 11.42 -13.18 15.24
CA ALA A 206 10.76 -12.31 16.20
C ALA A 206 11.70 -11.22 16.74
N VAL A 207 12.96 -11.56 17.01
CA VAL A 207 13.99 -10.59 17.40
C VAL A 207 14.28 -9.62 16.25
N GLY A 208 14.40 -10.12 15.01
CA GLY A 208 14.56 -9.30 13.81
C GLY A 208 13.40 -8.32 13.61
N ALA A 209 12.16 -8.78 13.73
CA ALA A 209 10.96 -7.95 13.65
C ALA A 209 10.97 -6.83 14.72
N LYS A 210 11.42 -7.15 15.95
CA LYS A 210 11.54 -6.17 17.02
C LYS A 210 12.61 -5.11 16.74
N LEU A 211 13.73 -5.49 16.11
CA LEU A 211 14.77 -4.54 15.68
C LEU A 211 14.27 -3.63 14.56
N LEU A 212 13.63 -4.20 13.53
CA LEU A 212 13.01 -3.43 12.44
C LEU A 212 11.96 -2.45 12.97
N ALA A 213 11.15 -2.88 13.94
CA ALA A 213 10.15 -2.01 14.56
C ALA A 213 10.75 -0.81 15.30
N LYS A 214 11.93 -0.98 15.93
CA LYS A 214 12.68 0.14 16.51
C LYS A 214 13.16 1.13 15.44
N MET A 215 13.43 0.64 14.23
CA MET A 215 13.78 1.43 13.06
C MET A 215 12.55 2.00 12.32
N LYS A 216 11.35 1.90 12.91
CA LYS A 216 10.06 2.32 12.33
C LYS A 216 9.60 1.50 11.11
N ALA A 217 10.21 0.34 10.85
CA ALA A 217 9.73 -0.63 9.87
C ALA A 217 8.92 -1.72 10.58
N ILE A 218 7.59 -1.73 10.37
CA ILE A 218 6.71 -2.65 11.08
C ILE A 218 6.41 -3.86 10.18
N VAL A 219 6.79 -5.05 10.64
CA VAL A 219 6.59 -6.32 9.94
C VAL A 219 5.26 -6.95 10.36
N SER A 220 4.30 -7.10 9.44
CA SER A 220 2.99 -7.70 9.73
C SER A 220 3.02 -9.22 9.78
N LYS A 221 3.91 -9.85 9.00
CA LYS A 221 4.13 -11.31 8.93
C LYS A 221 5.62 -11.60 9.08
N LEU A 222 6.01 -12.44 10.04
CA LEU A 222 7.43 -12.77 10.29
C LEU A 222 8.15 -13.34 9.06
N VAL A 223 7.43 -14.11 8.24
CA VAL A 223 7.91 -14.67 6.97
C VAL A 223 8.41 -13.58 6.00
N SER A 224 7.85 -12.37 6.06
CA SER A 224 8.25 -11.28 5.16
C SER A 224 9.67 -10.77 5.40
N ILE A 225 10.30 -11.07 6.56
CA ILE A 225 11.71 -10.73 6.79
C ILE A 225 12.62 -11.53 5.85
N GLU A 226 12.28 -12.79 5.62
CA GLU A 226 13.01 -13.66 4.70
C GLU A 226 12.76 -13.26 3.25
N GLU A 227 11.49 -13.03 2.88
CA GLU A 227 11.13 -12.58 1.53
C GLU A 227 11.87 -11.28 1.18
N LEU A 228 11.96 -10.34 2.14
CA LEU A 228 12.72 -9.11 2.00
C LEU A 228 14.24 -9.35 1.84
N ALA A 229 14.79 -10.37 2.51
CA ALA A 229 16.19 -10.72 2.41
C ALA A 229 16.54 -11.40 1.07
N GLY A 230 15.58 -12.08 0.45
CA GLY A 230 15.71 -12.71 -0.87
C GLY A 230 15.26 -11.82 -2.03
N MET A 231 14.81 -10.59 -1.75
CA MET A 231 14.29 -9.66 -2.75
C MET A 231 15.39 -9.23 -3.73
N ASP A 232 15.10 -9.32 -5.01
CA ASP A 232 15.99 -8.89 -6.09
C ASP A 232 15.42 -7.71 -6.89
N ILE A 233 14.10 -7.48 -6.82
CA ILE A 233 13.43 -6.32 -7.41
C ILE A 233 12.57 -5.62 -6.37
N LEU A 234 12.75 -4.31 -6.22
CA LEU A 234 11.88 -3.46 -5.40
C LEU A 234 11.03 -2.56 -6.29
N CYS A 235 9.73 -2.83 -6.34
CA CYS A 235 8.76 -2.01 -7.07
C CYS A 235 8.20 -0.93 -6.14
N THR A 236 8.80 0.27 -6.17
CA THR A 236 8.41 1.36 -5.29
C THR A 236 7.45 2.33 -5.97
N ASP A 237 6.37 2.66 -5.29
CA ASP A 237 5.54 3.80 -5.67
C ASP A 237 6.34 5.11 -5.57
N LYS A 238 6.03 6.08 -6.44
CA LYS A 238 6.67 7.40 -6.38
C LYS A 238 6.11 8.25 -5.24
N THR A 239 4.82 8.56 -5.32
CA THR A 239 4.14 9.49 -4.41
C THR A 239 4.02 8.89 -3.01
N GLY A 240 4.60 9.56 -2.01
CA GLY A 240 4.53 9.13 -0.60
C GLY A 240 5.59 8.13 -0.17
N THR A 241 6.22 7.40 -1.09
CA THR A 241 7.36 6.52 -0.78
C THR A 241 8.67 7.19 -1.14
N LEU A 242 8.92 7.50 -2.42
CA LEU A 242 10.15 8.19 -2.85
C LEU A 242 10.12 9.70 -2.59
N THR A 243 8.92 10.27 -2.55
CA THR A 243 8.69 11.68 -2.32
C THR A 243 8.10 11.96 -0.94
N GLN A 244 8.17 13.21 -0.50
CA GLN A 244 7.70 13.62 0.82
C GLN A 244 6.16 13.66 0.92
N ASN A 245 5.45 13.57 -0.21
CA ASN A 245 4.01 13.81 -0.32
C ASN A 245 3.63 15.16 0.28
N ASN A 246 4.52 16.14 0.09
CA ASN A 246 4.37 17.51 0.56
C ASN A 246 4.46 18.42 -0.67
N LEU A 247 3.34 18.49 -1.39
CA LEU A 247 3.26 19.23 -2.63
C LEU A 247 3.48 20.72 -2.38
N THR A 248 4.29 21.34 -3.22
CA THR A 248 4.50 22.79 -3.25
C THR A 248 4.09 23.34 -4.61
N ILE A 249 3.53 24.55 -4.63
CA ILE A 249 3.13 25.23 -5.86
C ILE A 249 4.29 26.10 -6.34
N GLY A 250 4.74 25.85 -7.57
CA GLY A 250 5.69 26.70 -8.27
C GLY A 250 5.01 27.92 -8.90
N THR A 251 5.73 28.67 -9.73
CA THR A 251 5.19 29.87 -10.37
C THR A 251 4.08 29.53 -11.38
N PRO A 252 2.82 29.97 -11.17
CA PRO A 252 1.71 29.67 -12.08
C PRO A 252 1.90 30.19 -13.50
N PHE A 253 1.35 29.47 -14.47
CA PHE A 253 1.07 30.00 -15.81
C PHE A 253 -0.36 30.51 -15.85
N THR A 254 -0.59 31.71 -16.37
CA THR A 254 -1.91 32.34 -16.37
C THR A 254 -2.15 33.07 -17.68
N LEU A 255 -3.36 32.97 -18.26
CA LEU A 255 -3.68 33.70 -19.49
C LEU A 255 -3.81 35.21 -19.26
N ASN A 256 -4.26 35.62 -18.07
CA ASN A 256 -4.49 37.03 -17.72
C ASN A 256 -3.34 37.68 -16.95
N ASN A 257 -2.14 37.05 -16.90
CA ASN A 257 -1.00 37.51 -16.10
C ASN A 257 -1.33 37.80 -14.62
N ASN A 258 -2.25 37.04 -14.03
CA ASN A 258 -2.63 37.16 -12.62
C ASN A 258 -2.45 35.83 -11.85
N PRO A 259 -1.21 35.53 -11.40
CA PRO A 259 -0.91 34.32 -10.64
C PRO A 259 -1.68 34.21 -9.33
N ASP A 260 -1.83 35.33 -8.61
CA ASP A 260 -2.46 35.35 -7.29
C ASP A 260 -3.97 35.05 -7.38
N GLU A 261 -4.66 35.56 -8.41
CA GLU A 261 -6.07 35.20 -8.67
C GLU A 261 -6.22 33.72 -9.05
N THR A 262 -5.29 33.17 -9.82
CA THR A 262 -5.35 31.74 -10.23
C THR A 262 -5.21 30.82 -9.02
N ILE A 263 -4.28 31.11 -8.12
CA ILE A 263 -4.10 30.38 -6.87
C ILE A 263 -5.34 30.53 -5.98
N LEU A 264 -5.89 31.75 -5.87
CA LEU A 264 -7.11 32.00 -5.09
C LEU A 264 -8.30 31.19 -5.62
N LEU A 265 -8.55 31.19 -6.92
CA LEU A 265 -9.66 30.43 -7.52
C LEU A 265 -9.49 28.92 -7.32
N ALA A 266 -8.26 28.41 -7.39
CA ALA A 266 -7.97 27.02 -7.07
C ALA A 266 -8.18 26.73 -5.57
N ALA A 267 -7.81 27.64 -4.67
CA ALA A 267 -8.02 27.50 -3.24
C ALA A 267 -9.51 27.50 -2.88
N LEU A 268 -10.33 28.29 -3.58
CA LEU A 268 -11.79 28.27 -3.46
C LEU A 268 -12.42 26.95 -3.95
N ALA A 269 -11.73 26.23 -4.84
CA ALA A 269 -12.09 24.88 -5.28
C ALA A 269 -11.43 23.78 -4.40
N SER A 270 -10.91 24.13 -3.22
CA SER A 270 -10.24 23.21 -2.29
C SER A 270 -10.96 23.20 -0.94
N ARG A 271 -10.92 22.08 -0.20
CA ARG A 271 -11.44 22.00 1.17
C ARG A 271 -10.33 21.62 2.14
N GLN A 272 -10.14 22.38 3.20
CA GLN A 272 -9.12 22.04 4.22
C GLN A 272 -9.50 20.79 5.02
N GLU A 273 -10.80 20.50 5.14
CA GLU A 273 -11.35 19.35 5.87
C GLU A 273 -11.10 18.01 5.16
N SER A 274 -10.87 18.03 3.83
CA SER A 274 -10.63 16.83 3.01
C SER A 274 -9.27 16.19 3.30
N ASN A 275 -8.32 16.98 3.82
CA ASN A 275 -6.93 16.59 4.08
C ASN A 275 -6.21 15.98 2.83
N ASP A 276 -6.54 16.48 1.64
CA ASP A 276 -5.82 16.19 0.39
C ASP A 276 -4.53 17.02 0.32
N THR A 277 -3.42 16.40 -0.08
CA THR A 277 -2.12 17.07 -0.24
C THR A 277 -2.15 18.14 -1.33
N ILE A 278 -2.97 17.98 -2.37
CA ILE A 278 -3.18 18.99 -3.42
C ILE A 278 -3.94 20.19 -2.84
N ASP A 279 -5.04 19.95 -2.12
CA ASP A 279 -5.84 21.01 -1.49
C ASP A 279 -4.99 21.82 -0.51
N ASN A 280 -4.25 21.13 0.35
CA ASN A 280 -3.36 21.76 1.33
C ASN A 280 -2.26 22.59 0.66
N ALA A 281 -1.65 22.10 -0.42
CA ALA A 281 -0.62 22.82 -1.17
C ALA A 281 -1.17 24.11 -1.80
N VAL A 282 -2.35 24.03 -2.42
CA VAL A 282 -3.00 25.18 -3.06
C VAL A 282 -3.42 26.22 -2.00
N ILE A 283 -4.02 25.78 -0.89
CA ILE A 283 -4.42 26.68 0.21
C ILE A 283 -3.18 27.33 0.87
N ALA A 284 -2.09 26.59 1.02
CA ALA A 284 -0.83 27.11 1.57
C ALA A 284 -0.16 28.13 0.65
N ALA A 285 -0.35 28.03 -0.67
CA ALA A 285 0.20 28.95 -1.65
C ALA A 285 -0.53 30.30 -1.72
N VAL A 286 -1.72 30.44 -1.11
CA VAL A 286 -2.45 31.71 -1.05
C VAL A 286 -1.70 32.69 -0.14
N LYS A 287 -1.19 33.79 -0.71
CA LYS A 287 -0.47 34.85 0.03
C LYS A 287 -1.34 35.54 1.07
N ASP A 288 -2.55 35.95 0.67
CA ASP A 288 -3.52 36.61 1.54
C ASP A 288 -4.67 35.67 1.89
N LYS A 289 -4.55 34.99 3.04
CA LYS A 289 -5.61 34.10 3.53
C LYS A 289 -6.86 34.85 3.97
N ALA A 290 -6.80 36.15 4.23
CA ALA A 290 -7.99 36.94 4.56
C ALA A 290 -8.92 37.05 3.35
N ALA A 291 -8.35 37.07 2.13
CA ALA A 291 -9.12 37.08 0.89
C ALA A 291 -10.05 35.85 0.74
N LEU A 292 -9.75 34.71 1.38
CA LEU A 292 -10.63 33.54 1.36
C LEU A 292 -11.92 33.76 2.18
N GLN A 293 -11.88 34.61 3.21
CA GLN A 293 -13.06 34.91 4.03
C GLN A 293 -14.10 35.76 3.28
N ASP A 294 -13.69 36.39 2.18
CA ASP A 294 -14.53 37.23 1.32
C ASP A 294 -15.46 36.40 0.42
N TYR A 295 -15.34 35.07 0.49
CA TYR A 295 -16.07 34.14 -0.32
C TYR A 295 -16.80 33.11 0.55
N THR A 296 -18.03 32.81 0.17
CA THR A 296 -18.82 31.73 0.81
C THR A 296 -19.02 30.60 -0.20
N ILE A 297 -18.54 29.41 0.15
CA ILE A 297 -18.74 28.19 -0.63
C ILE A 297 -20.14 27.67 -0.33
N LYS A 298 -21.03 27.66 -1.34
CA LYS A 298 -22.41 27.18 -1.21
C LYS A 298 -22.53 25.67 -1.44
N ASP A 299 -21.79 25.19 -2.43
CA ASP A 299 -21.83 23.80 -2.86
C ASP A 299 -20.41 23.38 -3.28
N PHE A 300 -20.05 22.14 -2.98
CA PHE A 300 -18.73 21.59 -3.26
C PHE A 300 -18.89 20.17 -3.80
N THR A 301 -18.37 19.95 -4.99
CA THR A 301 -18.25 18.64 -5.60
C THR A 301 -16.82 18.13 -5.38
N PRO A 302 -16.63 17.07 -4.57
CA PRO A 302 -15.31 16.51 -4.29
C PRO A 302 -14.67 15.87 -5.53
N PHE A 303 -13.40 15.48 -5.39
CA PHE A 303 -12.65 14.87 -6.47
C PHE A 303 -13.27 13.52 -6.85
N ASP A 304 -13.41 13.31 -8.15
CA ASP A 304 -13.85 12.05 -8.73
C ASP A 304 -12.79 11.54 -9.71
N PRO A 305 -12.28 10.29 -9.56
CA PRO A 305 -11.35 9.67 -10.50
C PRO A 305 -11.82 9.62 -11.96
N VAL A 306 -13.14 9.57 -12.20
CA VAL A 306 -13.73 9.56 -13.55
C VAL A 306 -13.62 10.94 -14.19
N HIS A 307 -14.10 11.97 -13.49
CA HIS A 307 -14.09 13.35 -13.99
C HIS A 307 -12.75 14.08 -13.77
N LYS A 308 -11.85 13.54 -12.93
CA LYS A 308 -10.51 14.04 -12.59
C LYS A 308 -10.46 15.53 -12.20
N ARG A 309 -11.49 16.02 -11.52
CA ARG A 309 -11.63 17.43 -11.12
C ARG A 309 -12.44 17.58 -9.82
N THR A 310 -12.25 18.72 -9.16
CA THR A 310 -13.09 19.24 -8.06
C THR A 310 -13.75 20.53 -8.52
N SER A 311 -14.95 20.81 -8.01
CA SER A 311 -15.61 22.08 -8.33
C SER A 311 -16.35 22.65 -7.12
N ALA A 312 -16.41 23.98 -7.03
CA ALA A 312 -17.13 24.66 -5.99
C ALA A 312 -18.00 25.77 -6.58
N THR A 313 -19.18 25.95 -6.01
CA THR A 313 -20.05 27.11 -6.28
C THR A 313 -19.82 28.13 -5.17
N VAL A 314 -19.37 29.33 -5.56
CA VAL A 314 -18.86 30.34 -4.64
C VAL A 314 -19.64 31.63 -4.82
N THR A 315 -19.92 32.33 -3.71
CA THR A 315 -20.49 33.68 -3.71
C THR A 315 -19.45 34.65 -3.17
N ASN A 316 -19.15 35.73 -3.90
CA ASN A 316 -18.25 36.79 -3.40
C ASN A 316 -18.98 37.78 -2.49
N LYS A 317 -18.22 38.67 -1.82
CA LYS A 317 -18.76 39.80 -1.04
C LYS A 317 -19.77 40.69 -1.80
N ALA A 318 -19.65 40.80 -3.12
CA ALA A 318 -20.57 41.57 -3.96
C ALA A 318 -21.88 40.82 -4.28
N GLY A 319 -22.08 39.62 -3.75
CA GLY A 319 -23.27 38.79 -3.97
C GLY A 319 -23.28 38.03 -5.30
N GLN A 320 -22.23 38.14 -6.11
CA GLN A 320 -22.12 37.43 -7.39
C GLN A 320 -21.79 35.97 -7.14
N VAL A 321 -22.56 35.08 -7.76
CA VAL A 321 -22.36 33.63 -7.72
C VAL A 321 -21.61 33.20 -8.97
N PHE A 322 -20.56 32.42 -8.79
CA PHE A 322 -19.80 31.82 -9.89
C PHE A 322 -19.28 30.44 -9.47
N ARG A 323 -18.84 29.64 -10.45
CA ARG A 323 -18.26 28.32 -10.21
C ARG A 323 -16.77 28.35 -10.48
N VAL A 324 -16.01 27.63 -9.66
CA VAL A 324 -14.58 27.38 -9.83
C VAL A 324 -14.33 25.90 -9.92
N CYS A 325 -13.32 25.52 -10.69
CA CYS A 325 -12.95 24.13 -10.90
C CYS A 325 -11.44 24.02 -10.98
N LYS A 326 -10.90 22.96 -10.39
CA LYS A 326 -9.51 22.56 -10.55
C LYS A 326 -9.42 21.06 -10.84
N GLY A 327 -8.42 20.65 -11.61
CA GLY A 327 -8.30 19.24 -11.98
C GLY A 327 -7.15 18.96 -12.93
N ALA A 328 -7.13 17.75 -13.47
CA ALA A 328 -6.15 17.35 -14.47
C ALA A 328 -6.17 18.33 -15.66
N SER A 329 -5.00 18.82 -16.07
CA SER A 329 -4.88 19.89 -17.07
C SER A 329 -5.61 19.56 -18.37
N GLN A 330 -5.50 18.32 -18.85
CA GLN A 330 -6.19 17.84 -20.05
C GLN A 330 -7.72 17.90 -19.94
N VAL A 331 -8.28 17.64 -18.75
CA VAL A 331 -9.73 17.71 -18.53
C VAL A 331 -10.19 19.16 -18.52
N ILE A 332 -9.46 20.02 -17.81
CA ILE A 332 -9.80 21.44 -17.72
C ILE A 332 -9.72 22.10 -19.10
N ILE A 333 -8.67 21.81 -19.88
CA ILE A 333 -8.51 22.28 -21.26
C ILE A 333 -9.71 21.83 -22.12
N ALA A 334 -10.12 20.56 -22.04
CA ALA A 334 -11.24 20.03 -22.82
C ALA A 334 -12.60 20.64 -22.44
N MET A 335 -12.76 21.11 -21.20
CA MET A 335 -13.99 21.79 -20.76
C MET A 335 -14.06 23.25 -21.18
N THR A 336 -12.92 23.87 -21.47
CA THR A 336 -12.81 25.31 -21.72
C THR A 336 -12.70 25.60 -23.21
N ASN A 337 -13.36 26.66 -23.67
CA ASN A 337 -13.22 27.12 -25.05
C ASN A 337 -11.95 27.96 -25.23
N LEU A 338 -10.80 27.31 -25.31
CA LEU A 338 -9.52 27.94 -25.64
C LEU A 338 -9.38 28.15 -27.16
N THR A 339 -8.81 29.29 -27.57
CA THR A 339 -8.38 29.49 -28.95
C THR A 339 -7.20 28.58 -29.29
N ALA A 340 -6.98 28.30 -30.58
CA ALA A 340 -5.88 27.42 -31.02
C ALA A 340 -4.50 27.89 -30.51
N THR A 341 -4.26 29.21 -30.54
CA THR A 341 -3.04 29.85 -30.02
C THR A 341 -2.88 29.74 -28.51
N GLU A 342 -3.97 29.90 -27.73
CA GLU A 342 -3.90 29.75 -26.28
C GLU A 342 -3.66 28.28 -25.90
N LYS A 343 -4.31 27.35 -26.60
CA LYS A 343 -4.10 25.92 -26.38
C LYS A 343 -2.66 25.51 -26.63
N GLU A 344 -2.04 25.99 -27.73
CA GLU A 344 -0.63 25.72 -28.03
C GLU A 344 0.31 26.28 -26.94
N ALA A 345 0.06 27.49 -26.45
CA ALA A 345 0.84 28.08 -25.36
C ALA A 345 0.69 27.29 -24.04
N VAL A 346 -0.53 26.83 -23.74
CA VAL A 346 -0.84 26.00 -22.58
C VAL A 346 -0.13 24.65 -22.67
N ASP A 347 -0.23 23.96 -23.80
CA ASP A 347 0.40 22.65 -24.02
C ASP A 347 1.93 22.74 -23.97
N LYS A 348 2.50 23.81 -24.56
CA LYS A 348 3.95 24.10 -24.44
C LYS A 348 4.37 24.25 -22.98
N THR A 349 3.60 25.01 -22.19
CA THR A 349 3.91 25.25 -20.78
C THR A 349 3.78 23.98 -19.93
N ILE A 350 2.79 23.13 -20.20
CA ILE A 350 2.66 21.80 -19.55
C ILE A 350 3.91 20.96 -19.79
N ASN A 351 4.41 20.95 -21.03
CA ASN A 351 5.63 20.21 -21.38
C ASN A 351 6.88 20.79 -20.70
N GLU A 352 7.01 22.12 -20.62
CA GLU A 352 8.10 22.78 -19.88
C GLU A 352 8.07 22.47 -18.38
N PHE A 353 6.87 22.42 -17.78
CA PHE A 353 6.68 22.00 -16.40
C PHE A 353 7.03 20.52 -16.20
N ALA A 354 6.58 19.64 -17.09
CA ALA A 354 6.88 18.22 -17.03
C ALA A 354 8.39 17.94 -17.17
N ALA A 355 9.09 18.67 -18.04
CA ALA A 355 10.54 18.58 -18.22
C ALA A 355 11.34 19.01 -16.99
N LYS A 356 10.72 19.76 -16.07
CA LYS A 356 11.28 20.16 -14.78
C LYS A 356 10.73 19.33 -13.61
N GLY A 357 9.98 18.25 -13.89
CA GLY A 357 9.39 17.38 -12.87
C GLY A 357 8.11 17.92 -12.20
N TYR A 358 7.52 19.01 -12.70
CA TYR A 358 6.27 19.55 -12.15
C TYR A 358 5.04 18.86 -12.74
N ARG A 359 4.11 18.51 -11.86
CA ARG A 359 2.76 18.09 -12.22
C ARG A 359 1.88 19.30 -12.49
N SER A 360 1.16 19.31 -13.60
CA SER A 360 0.29 20.43 -13.98
C SER A 360 -1.14 20.26 -13.45
N LEU A 361 -1.65 21.25 -12.72
CA LEU A 361 -3.04 21.34 -12.27
C LEU A 361 -3.74 22.48 -12.99
N GLY A 362 -4.78 22.18 -13.77
CA GLY A 362 -5.56 23.20 -14.49
C GLY A 362 -6.58 23.87 -13.58
N VAL A 363 -6.84 25.15 -13.83
CA VAL A 363 -7.83 25.96 -13.11
C VAL A 363 -8.77 26.63 -14.11
N ALA A 364 -10.08 26.53 -13.85
CA ALA A 364 -11.12 27.16 -14.64
C ALA A 364 -12.18 27.83 -13.77
N ARG A 365 -12.85 28.83 -14.36
CA ARG A 365 -13.94 29.59 -13.76
C ARG A 365 -15.12 29.67 -14.72
N ALA A 366 -16.34 29.55 -14.21
CA ALA A 366 -17.57 29.74 -14.98
C ALA A 366 -18.46 30.80 -14.31
N ALA A 367 -18.96 31.76 -15.09
CA ALA A 367 -19.88 32.80 -14.61
C ALA A 367 -21.35 32.31 -14.60
N GLU A 368 -21.70 31.42 -15.53
CA GLU A 368 -23.04 30.78 -15.65
C GLU A 368 -22.90 29.26 -15.78
N LYS A 369 -24.01 28.52 -15.78
CA LYS A 369 -24.01 27.06 -15.99
C LYS A 369 -23.35 26.74 -17.35
N ASP A 370 -22.27 25.95 -17.29
CA ASP A 370 -21.56 25.31 -18.41
C ASP A 370 -20.70 26.19 -19.34
N GLN A 371 -20.47 27.47 -19.01
CA GLN A 371 -19.48 28.30 -19.71
C GLN A 371 -18.16 28.41 -18.95
N TRP A 372 -17.33 27.37 -19.05
CA TRP A 372 -16.01 27.33 -18.41
C TRP A 372 -14.97 28.15 -19.19
N LYS A 373 -14.33 29.08 -18.50
CA LYS A 373 -13.16 29.83 -18.99
C LYS A 373 -11.90 29.32 -18.30
N PHE A 374 -10.88 29.07 -19.10
CA PHE A 374 -9.56 28.70 -18.60
C PHE A 374 -8.92 29.88 -17.89
N VAL A 375 -8.30 29.64 -16.74
CA VAL A 375 -7.64 30.70 -15.96
C VAL A 375 -6.12 30.51 -16.02
N GLY A 376 -5.65 29.30 -15.73
CA GLY A 376 -4.22 29.02 -15.68
C GLY A 376 -3.88 27.60 -15.26
N ILE A 377 -2.57 27.35 -15.14
CA ILE A 377 -1.98 26.10 -14.67
C ILE A 377 -1.14 26.39 -13.44
N LEU A 378 -1.36 25.59 -12.40
CA LEU A 378 -0.52 25.56 -11.22
C LEU A 378 0.48 24.40 -11.36
N PRO A 379 1.79 24.67 -11.47
CA PRO A 379 2.80 23.62 -11.39
C PRO A 379 2.95 23.16 -9.95
N MET A 380 2.85 21.87 -9.72
CA MET A 380 2.99 21.23 -8.42
C MET A 380 4.25 20.39 -8.40
N PHE A 381 5.08 20.56 -7.37
CA PHE A 381 6.29 19.80 -7.17
C PHE A 381 6.20 18.99 -5.88
N ASP A 382 6.53 17.72 -5.95
CA ASP A 382 6.65 16.84 -4.78
C ASP A 382 8.13 16.52 -4.57
N PRO A 383 8.81 17.16 -3.60
CA PRO A 383 10.23 16.99 -3.41
C PRO A 383 10.56 15.54 -3.03
N PRO A 384 11.67 14.97 -3.55
CA PRO A 384 12.15 13.68 -3.10
C PRO A 384 12.50 13.70 -1.61
N ARG A 385 12.43 12.53 -0.96
CA ARG A 385 12.94 12.41 0.41
C ARG A 385 14.47 12.57 0.41
N ALA A 386 15.01 13.16 1.48
CA ALA A 386 16.44 13.43 1.59
C ALA A 386 17.29 12.15 1.58
N ASP A 387 16.74 11.04 2.08
CA ASP A 387 17.38 9.72 2.15
C ASP A 387 17.15 8.87 0.88
N ALA A 388 16.09 9.13 0.10
CA ALA A 388 15.69 8.29 -1.03
C ALA A 388 16.84 8.00 -2.00
N LYS A 389 17.59 9.03 -2.41
CA LYS A 389 18.75 8.88 -3.31
C LYS A 389 19.83 7.97 -2.74
N THR A 390 20.16 8.13 -1.46
CA THR A 390 21.16 7.28 -0.79
C THR A 390 20.65 5.85 -0.62
N THR A 391 19.38 5.67 -0.28
CA THR A 391 18.75 4.35 -0.14
C THR A 391 18.71 3.58 -1.46
N ILE A 392 18.38 4.26 -2.56
CA ILE A 392 18.39 3.68 -3.91
C ILE A 392 19.81 3.25 -4.29
N ALA A 393 20.82 4.08 -4.02
CA ALA A 393 22.21 3.73 -4.29
C ALA A 393 22.64 2.48 -3.50
N THR A 394 22.31 2.41 -2.21
CA THR A 394 22.59 1.22 -1.37
C THR A 394 21.83 -0.01 -1.86
N ALA A 395 20.58 0.14 -2.32
CA ALA A 395 19.81 -0.97 -2.88
C ALA A 395 20.50 -1.56 -4.13
N PHE A 396 21.00 -0.70 -5.03
CA PHE A 396 21.77 -1.14 -6.18
C PHE A 396 23.09 -1.82 -5.79
N GLU A 397 23.80 -1.31 -4.78
CA GLU A 397 25.01 -1.96 -4.24
C GLU A 397 24.73 -3.36 -3.67
N MET A 398 23.54 -3.56 -3.09
CA MET A 398 23.07 -4.85 -2.57
C MET A 398 22.52 -5.78 -3.67
N GLY A 399 22.52 -5.35 -4.94
CA GLY A 399 22.01 -6.14 -6.07
C GLY A 399 20.49 -6.11 -6.23
N VAL A 400 19.79 -5.21 -5.53
CA VAL A 400 18.34 -5.02 -5.66
C VAL A 400 18.05 -4.00 -6.75
N ASN A 401 17.31 -4.40 -7.78
CA ASN A 401 16.87 -3.49 -8.83
C ASN A 401 15.64 -2.70 -8.39
N VAL A 402 15.77 -1.38 -8.28
CA VAL A 402 14.66 -0.49 -7.88
C VAL A 402 13.91 0.00 -9.11
N LYS A 403 12.62 -0.33 -9.21
CA LYS A 403 11.72 0.09 -10.29
C LYS A 403 10.68 1.08 -9.77
N MET A 404 10.59 2.26 -10.36
CA MET A 404 9.59 3.28 -9.98
C MET A 404 8.23 2.96 -10.60
N ILE A 405 7.14 3.04 -9.83
CA ILE A 405 5.76 2.95 -10.31
C ILE A 405 5.05 4.26 -10.03
N THR A 406 4.52 4.92 -11.07
CA THR A 406 3.81 6.20 -10.93
C THR A 406 2.66 6.37 -11.90
N GLY A 407 1.62 7.09 -11.46
CA GLY A 407 0.53 7.57 -12.30
C GLY A 407 0.85 8.85 -13.07
N ASP A 408 2.02 9.45 -12.84
CA ASP A 408 2.47 10.64 -13.57
C ASP A 408 2.87 10.32 -15.02
N ALA A 409 2.95 11.37 -15.83
CA ALA A 409 3.45 11.27 -17.20
C ALA A 409 4.92 10.80 -17.23
N GLN A 410 5.29 10.09 -18.30
CA GLN A 410 6.62 9.52 -18.49
C GLN A 410 7.74 10.55 -18.34
N ALA A 411 7.55 11.78 -18.82
CA ALA A 411 8.54 12.86 -18.69
C ALA A 411 8.83 13.23 -17.23
N ILE A 412 7.79 13.33 -16.39
CA ILE A 412 7.92 13.64 -14.96
C ILE A 412 8.63 12.47 -14.24
N ALA A 413 8.23 11.24 -14.56
CA ALA A 413 8.83 10.03 -14.00
C ALA A 413 10.33 9.95 -14.32
N ARG A 414 10.72 10.26 -15.58
CA ARG A 414 12.12 10.27 -16.00
C ARG A 414 12.94 11.34 -15.27
N GLU A 415 12.41 12.56 -15.13
CA GLU A 415 13.12 13.62 -14.40
C GLU A 415 13.26 13.27 -12.90
N THR A 416 12.22 12.69 -12.30
CA THR A 416 12.28 12.23 -10.90
C THR A 416 13.32 11.10 -10.74
N ALA A 417 13.34 10.15 -11.68
CA ALA A 417 14.32 9.05 -11.68
C ALA A 417 15.76 9.60 -11.74
N LYS A 418 16.01 10.57 -12.62
CA LYS A 418 17.30 11.25 -12.75
C LYS A 418 17.72 11.99 -11.47
N GLU A 419 16.80 12.71 -10.83
CA GLU A 419 17.07 13.42 -9.57
C GLU A 419 17.48 12.43 -8.46
N LEU A 420 16.77 11.30 -8.37
CA LEU A 420 16.98 10.22 -7.41
C LEU A 420 18.17 9.30 -7.74
N GLY A 421 18.83 9.47 -8.89
CA GLY A 421 19.93 8.60 -9.32
C GLY A 421 19.47 7.19 -9.73
N MET A 422 18.20 7.04 -10.10
CA MET A 422 17.67 5.85 -10.73
C MET A 422 18.02 5.84 -12.22
N ARG A 423 17.85 4.69 -12.87
CA ARG A 423 17.99 4.57 -14.31
C ARG A 423 16.73 5.10 -15.02
N GLU A 424 16.89 5.51 -16.28
CA GLU A 424 15.89 6.34 -17.00
C GLU A 424 15.00 5.56 -17.98
N ASN A 425 15.11 4.23 -18.08
CA ASN A 425 14.29 3.42 -18.98
C ASN A 425 12.86 3.25 -18.44
N ILE A 426 12.10 4.35 -18.46
CA ILE A 426 10.70 4.37 -17.99
C ILE A 426 9.78 3.96 -19.13
N LEU A 427 9.01 2.89 -18.94
CA LEU A 427 7.99 2.42 -19.86
C LEU A 427 6.66 3.15 -19.62
N ASP A 428 5.94 3.48 -20.69
CA ASP A 428 4.55 3.97 -20.59
C ASP A 428 3.60 2.76 -20.61
N THR A 429 2.72 2.65 -19.62
CA THR A 429 1.81 1.48 -19.54
C THR A 429 0.79 1.39 -20.68
N SER A 430 0.58 2.45 -21.46
CA SER A 430 -0.20 2.37 -22.70
C SER A 430 0.36 1.36 -23.72
N THR A 431 1.64 1.01 -23.63
CA THR A 431 2.27 0.00 -24.50
C THR A 431 2.08 -1.45 -24.00
N LEU A 432 1.51 -1.65 -22.81
CA LEU A 432 1.35 -2.99 -22.22
C LEU A 432 0.19 -3.79 -22.83
N GLY A 433 -0.72 -3.16 -23.58
CA GLY A 433 -1.92 -3.80 -24.13
C GLY A 433 -3.00 -3.97 -23.06
N SER A 434 -4.26 -3.70 -23.39
CA SER A 434 -5.37 -3.63 -22.42
C SER A 434 -5.95 -4.98 -21.99
N ASP A 435 -5.47 -6.08 -22.56
CA ASP A 435 -6.08 -7.40 -22.41
C ASP A 435 -5.09 -8.34 -21.71
N GLY A 436 -5.11 -8.33 -20.38
CA GLY A 436 -4.28 -9.14 -19.48
C GLY A 436 -4.46 -10.67 -19.58
N LYS A 437 -4.84 -11.18 -20.76
CA LYS A 437 -4.98 -12.61 -21.07
C LYS A 437 -3.94 -13.13 -22.07
N ASN A 438 -3.16 -12.27 -22.74
CA ASN A 438 -2.04 -12.69 -23.61
C ASN A 438 -0.95 -11.60 -23.66
N ILE A 439 -0.10 -11.56 -22.64
CA ILE A 439 1.09 -10.70 -22.63
C ILE A 439 2.09 -11.30 -23.63
N SER A 440 2.48 -10.52 -24.64
CA SER A 440 3.44 -10.98 -25.64
C SER A 440 4.82 -11.21 -24.99
N PRO A 441 5.64 -12.18 -25.46
CA PRO A 441 7.01 -12.36 -24.96
C PRO A 441 7.86 -11.08 -25.02
N ALA A 442 7.65 -10.25 -26.04
CA ALA A 442 8.32 -8.95 -26.18
C ALA A 442 7.91 -7.96 -25.07
N THR A 443 6.65 -8.00 -24.64
CA THR A 443 6.14 -7.18 -23.53
C THR A 443 6.75 -7.62 -22.20
N ILE A 444 6.90 -8.94 -21.97
CA ILE A 444 7.56 -9.48 -20.77
C ILE A 444 9.01 -9.00 -20.69
N GLU A 445 9.76 -9.12 -21.79
CA GLU A 445 11.15 -8.65 -21.86
C GLU A 445 11.26 -7.14 -21.64
N ALA A 446 10.30 -6.37 -22.16
CA ALA A 446 10.25 -4.92 -21.93
C ALA A 446 10.00 -4.57 -20.45
N ILE A 447 9.11 -5.28 -19.76
CA ILE A 447 8.83 -5.10 -18.32
C ILE A 447 10.08 -5.43 -17.48
N GLU A 448 10.77 -6.52 -17.81
CA GLU A 448 11.98 -6.94 -17.09
C GLU A 448 13.11 -5.90 -17.24
N LYS A 449 13.29 -5.37 -18.47
CA LYS A 449 14.31 -4.34 -18.78
C LYS A 449 13.93 -2.92 -18.35
N ALA A 450 12.67 -2.65 -18.05
CA ALA A 450 12.23 -1.32 -17.63
C ALA A 450 12.76 -0.96 -16.24
N ASP A 451 13.17 0.28 -16.04
CA ASP A 451 13.61 0.82 -14.74
C ASP A 451 12.47 1.57 -14.02
N GLY A 452 11.32 1.71 -14.68
CA GLY A 452 10.10 2.21 -14.08
C GLY A 452 8.93 2.26 -15.05
N PHE A 453 7.76 2.60 -14.52
CA PHE A 453 6.49 2.58 -15.22
C PHE A 453 5.72 3.88 -14.93
N ALA A 454 5.26 4.52 -15.99
CA ALA A 454 4.50 5.77 -15.94
C ALA A 454 3.04 5.57 -16.37
N GLN A 455 2.18 6.51 -15.96
CA GLN A 455 0.73 6.46 -16.18
C GLN A 455 0.06 5.16 -15.70
N VAL A 456 0.62 4.58 -14.63
CA VAL A 456 0.19 3.27 -14.12
C VAL A 456 -1.15 3.39 -13.40
N PHE A 457 -2.13 2.61 -13.85
CA PHE A 457 -3.40 2.39 -13.16
C PHE A 457 -3.29 1.21 -12.18
N PRO A 458 -4.17 1.09 -11.16
CA PRO A 458 -4.12 0.00 -10.19
C PRO A 458 -4.06 -1.40 -10.80
N GLU A 459 -4.76 -1.61 -11.92
CA GLU A 459 -4.81 -2.88 -12.65
C GLU A 459 -3.43 -3.22 -13.25
N HIS A 460 -2.77 -2.22 -13.83
CA HIS A 460 -1.42 -2.37 -14.40
C HIS A 460 -0.37 -2.71 -13.34
N LYS A 461 -0.53 -2.23 -12.09
CA LYS A 461 0.42 -2.58 -11.00
C LYS A 461 0.45 -4.08 -10.75
N PHE A 462 -0.73 -4.69 -10.65
CA PHE A 462 -0.86 -6.12 -10.41
C PHE A 462 -0.25 -6.93 -11.55
N GLU A 463 -0.48 -6.50 -12.80
CA GLU A 463 0.06 -7.15 -13.98
C GLU A 463 1.59 -7.08 -14.03
N ILE A 464 2.18 -5.90 -13.82
CA ILE A 464 3.64 -5.70 -13.77
C ILE A 464 4.28 -6.62 -12.72
N ILE A 465 3.73 -6.64 -11.50
CA ILE A 465 4.25 -7.47 -10.41
C ILE A 465 4.11 -8.95 -10.75
N SER A 466 2.95 -9.37 -11.26
CA SER A 466 2.69 -10.77 -11.64
C SER A 466 3.63 -11.26 -12.73
N VAL A 467 3.94 -10.43 -13.73
CA VAL A 467 4.90 -10.77 -14.79
C VAL A 467 6.29 -10.99 -14.21
N LEU A 468 6.77 -10.08 -13.36
CA LEU A 468 8.09 -10.19 -12.73
C LEU A 468 8.18 -11.45 -11.84
N GLN A 469 7.14 -11.72 -11.03
CA GLN A 469 7.08 -12.91 -10.20
C GLN A 469 7.04 -14.21 -11.02
N ASN A 470 6.27 -14.24 -12.11
CA ASN A 470 6.20 -15.40 -13.01
C ASN A 470 7.52 -15.66 -13.74
N ASN A 471 8.36 -14.63 -13.91
CA ASN A 471 9.71 -14.77 -14.46
C ASN A 471 10.78 -15.16 -13.41
N GLY A 472 10.36 -15.46 -12.18
CA GLY A 472 11.22 -15.98 -11.12
C GLY A 472 11.87 -14.93 -10.22
N HIS A 473 11.46 -13.66 -10.31
CA HIS A 473 11.94 -12.60 -9.41
C HIS A 473 11.20 -12.60 -8.07
N ASN A 474 11.94 -12.27 -7.00
CA ASN A 474 11.39 -11.98 -5.68
C ASN A 474 11.12 -10.48 -5.59
N VAL A 475 9.88 -10.12 -5.91
CA VAL A 475 9.44 -8.71 -6.01
C VAL A 475 8.90 -8.23 -4.66
N GLY A 476 9.40 -7.09 -4.18
CA GLY A 476 8.87 -6.38 -3.01
C GLY A 476 8.19 -5.07 -3.31
#